data_AF-A0A2V9N257-F1
#
_entry.id   AF-A0A2V9N257-F1
#
_cell.length_a   1.000
_cell.length_b   1.000
_cell.length_c   1.000
_cell.angle_alpha   90.00
_cell.angle_beta   90.00
_cell.angle_gamma   90.00
#
_symmetry.space_group_name_H-M   'P 1'
#
loop_
_entity.id
_entity.type
_entity.pdbx_description
1 polymer ?
#
loop_
_entity_poly.entity_id
_entity_poly.type
_entity_poly.pdbx_seq_one_letter_code
_entity_poly.pdbx_strand_id
1 'polypeptide(L)' 'TIYLMSGVKLTGRIRSFDKYSVVLDTNNQEQLIFKHAISTVAVGKAHGYSDKPRVVPAPATGDPGEPPAASGTEG' A
#
# COMPACT_ATOMS: atom_id res chain seq x y z
N THR A 1 -6.28 -8.11 -14.88
CA THR A 1 -5.92 -9.21 -15.80
C THR A 1 -4.64 -9.87 -15.34
N ILE A 2 -4.57 -11.19 -15.43
CA ILE A 2 -3.38 -11.99 -15.09
C ILE A 2 -2.92 -12.69 -16.37
N TYR A 3 -1.63 -12.61 -16.66
CA TYR A 3 -0.97 -13.33 -17.75
C TYR A 3 -0.16 -14.46 -17.13
N LEU A 4 -0.33 -15.67 -17.67
CA LEU A 4 0.41 -16.84 -17.24
C LEU A 4 1.69 -17.00 -18.06
N MET A 5 2.67 -17.75 -17.53
CA MET A 5 3.88 -18.13 -18.25
C MET A 5 3.58 -18.93 -19.53
N SER A 6 2.46 -19.68 -19.54
CA SER A 6 1.99 -20.39 -20.73
C SER A 6 1.48 -19.48 -21.85
N GLY A 7 1.37 -18.16 -21.63
CA GLY A 7 0.77 -17.20 -22.56
C GLY A 7 -0.75 -17.07 -22.42
N VAL A 8 -1.40 -17.89 -21.58
CA VAL A 8 -2.84 -17.77 -21.30
C VAL A 8 -3.14 -16.47 -20.57
N LYS A 9 -4.22 -15.79 -20.98
CA LYS A 9 -4.72 -14.57 -20.36
C LYS A 9 -5.99 -14.86 -19.55
N LEU A 10 -5.94 -14.56 -18.26
CA LEU A 10 -7.08 -14.65 -17.36
C LEU A 10 -7.59 -13.24 -17.01
N THR A 11 -8.89 -13.02 -17.16
CA THR A 11 -9.52 -11.75 -16.83
C THR A 11 -10.60 -11.99 -15.80
N GLY A 12 -10.48 -11.32 -14.66
CA GLY A 12 -11.36 -11.48 -13.52
C GLY A 12 -10.94 -10.53 -12.40
N ARG A 13 -11.61 -10.67 -11.25
CA ARG A 13 -11.32 -9.91 -10.04
C ARG A 13 -10.54 -10.77 -9.06
N ILE A 14 -9.48 -10.24 -8.47
CA ILE A 14 -8.79 -10.92 -7.38
C ILE A 14 -9.70 -10.90 -6.16
N ARG A 15 -10.10 -12.08 -5.67
CA ARG A 15 -10.93 -12.21 -4.47
C ARG A 15 -10.07 -12.27 -3.20
N SER A 16 -9.01 -13.06 -3.22
CA SER A 16 -8.06 -13.22 -2.13
C SER A 16 -6.68 -13.61 -2.66
N PHE A 17 -5.67 -13.50 -1.80
CA PHE A 17 -4.31 -13.92 -2.09
C PHE A 17 -3.63 -14.39 -0.80
N ASP A 18 -2.68 -15.30 -0.93
CA ASP A 18 -1.79 -15.70 0.15
C ASP A 18 -0.32 -15.52 -0.28
N LYS A 19 0.63 -16.15 0.44
CA LYS A 19 2.05 -16.10 0.12
C LYS A 19 2.37 -16.63 -1.29
N TYR A 20 1.72 -17.69 -1.74
CA TYR A 20 2.05 -18.47 -2.94
C TYR A 20 0.95 -18.49 -4.02
N SER A 21 -0.26 -18.05 -3.70
CA SER A 21 -1.44 -18.20 -4.56
C SER A 21 -2.32 -16.96 -4.61
N VAL A 22 -3.19 -16.91 -5.61
CA VAL A 22 -4.22 -15.90 -5.85
C VAL A 22 -5.52 -16.62 -6.22
N VAL A 23 -6.64 -16.24 -5.60
CA VAL A 23 -7.97 -16.67 -6.04
C VAL A 23 -8.54 -15.61 -6.98
N LEU A 24 -8.77 -16.01 -8.23
CA LEU A 24 -9.37 -15.18 -9.26
C LEU A 24 -10.83 -15.56 -9.43
N ASP A 25 -11.73 -14.58 -9.30
CA ASP A 25 -13.15 -14.73 -9.60
C ASP A 25 -13.42 -14.32 -11.05
N THR A 26 -13.98 -15.26 -11.82
CA THR A 26 -14.31 -15.10 -13.24
C THR A 26 -15.66 -15.75 -13.51
N ASN A 27 -16.66 -14.97 -13.92
CA ASN A 27 -18.02 -15.47 -14.21
C ASN A 27 -18.63 -16.28 -13.04
N ASN A 28 -18.51 -15.77 -11.80
CA ASN A 28 -18.94 -16.43 -10.56
C ASN A 28 -18.25 -17.79 -10.30
N GLN A 29 -17.12 -18.06 -10.94
CA GLN A 29 -16.27 -19.21 -10.67
C GLN A 29 -14.95 -18.77 -10.07
N GLU A 30 -14.53 -19.47 -9.02
CA GLU A 30 -13.25 -19.25 -8.36
C GLU A 30 -12.18 -20.15 -8.92
N GLN A 31 -11.04 -19.56 -9.26
CA GLN A 31 -9.88 -20.27 -9.76
C GLN A 31 -8.68 -19.95 -8.88
N LEU A 32 -8.05 -20.99 -8.34
CA LEU A 32 -6.77 -20.87 -7.65
C LEU A 32 -5.65 -20.81 -8.69
N ILE A 33 -4.84 -19.75 -8.62
CA ILE A 33 -3.68 -19.54 -9.50
C ILE A 33 -2.43 -19.47 -8.63
N PHE A 34 -1.45 -20.31 -8.94
CA PHE A 34 -0.15 -20.26 -8.26
C PHE A 34 0.73 -19.15 -8.85
N LYS A 35 1.39 -18.39 -7.98
CA LYS A 35 2.24 -17.26 -8.38
C LYS A 35 3.41 -17.67 -9.27
N HIS A 36 3.94 -18.88 -9.14
CA HIS A 36 5.01 -19.37 -10.01
C HIS A 36 4.56 -19.55 -11.47
N ALA A 37 3.26 -19.62 -11.74
CA ALA A 37 2.72 -19.71 -13.09
C ALA A 37 2.36 -18.34 -13.68
N ILE A 38 2.47 -17.26 -12.91
CA ILE A 38 2.10 -15.90 -13.33
C ILE A 38 3.32 -15.19 -13.90
N SER A 39 3.20 -14.67 -15.11
CA SER A 39 4.21 -13.82 -15.73
C SER A 39 3.96 -12.34 -15.47
N THR A 40 2.70 -11.88 -15.49
CA THR A 40 2.36 -10.46 -15.33
C THR A 40 0.97 -10.27 -14.74
N VAL A 41 0.82 -9.24 -13.89
CA VAL A 41 -0.48 -8.75 -13.40
C VAL A 41 -0.69 -7.33 -13.89
N ALA A 42 -1.76 -7.10 -14.64
CA ALA A 42 -2.13 -5.79 -15.17
C ALA A 42 -3.43 -5.32 -14.52
N VAL A 43 -3.41 -4.11 -13.95
CA VAL A 43 -4.58 -3.43 -13.38
C VAL A 43 -5.27 -2.64 -14.49
N GLY A 44 -6.59 -2.80 -14.64
CA GLY A 44 -7.36 -2.03 -15.61
C GLY A 44 -7.37 -0.53 -15.24
N LYS A 45 -7.52 0.35 -16.23
CA LYS A 45 -7.73 1.80 -16.06
C LYS A 45 -9.05 2.06 -15.30
N ALA A 46 -9.05 1.94 -13.98
CA ALA A 46 -10.21 2.33 -13.16
C ALA A 46 -9.89 2.60 -11.69
N HIS A 47 -8.67 2.34 -11.21
CA HIS A 47 -8.31 2.65 -9.83
C HIS A 47 -7.07 3.52 -9.88
N GLY A 48 -7.31 4.83 -9.93
CA GLY A 48 -6.29 5.81 -9.60
C GLY A 48 -5.76 5.45 -8.22
N TYR A 49 -4.61 4.80 -8.17
CA TYR A 49 -3.78 4.80 -6.98
C TYR A 49 -3.39 6.26 -6.84
N SER A 50 -4.19 7.03 -6.11
CA SER A 50 -3.80 8.37 -5.72
C SER A 50 -2.64 8.13 -4.77
N ASP A 51 -1.43 8.18 -5.33
CA ASP A 51 -0.21 8.41 -4.60
C ASP A 51 -0.39 9.78 -3.97
N LYS A 52 -1.10 9.83 -2.84
CA LYS A 52 -1.08 10.98 -1.96
C LYS A 52 0.30 10.89 -1.33
N PRO A 53 1.23 11.80 -1.64
CA PRO A 53 2.51 11.81 -0.97
C PRO A 53 2.18 11.92 0.52
N ARG A 54 2.50 10.90 1.29
CA ARG A 54 2.43 11.00 2.75
C ARG A 54 3.49 12.02 3.12
N VAL A 55 3.09 13.28 3.23
CA VAL A 55 3.90 14.31 3.88
C VAL A 55 4.08 13.82 5.31
N VAL A 56 5.24 13.24 5.59
CA VAL A 56 5.65 12.91 6.94
C VAL A 56 5.94 14.27 7.59
N PRO A 57 5.20 14.70 8.62
CA PRO A 57 5.58 15.90 9.32
C PRO A 57 6.98 15.68 9.91
N ALA A 58 7.89 16.59 9.61
CA ALA A 58 9.27 16.55 10.08
C ALA A 58 9.30 16.45 11.62
N PRO A 59 10.27 15.73 12.20
CA PRO A 59 10.42 15.68 13.65
C PRO A 59 10.71 17.11 14.16
N ALA A 60 9.85 17.60 15.05
CA ALA A 60 10.04 18.88 15.72
C ALA A 60 11.41 18.88 16.42
N THR A 61 12.34 19.64 15.85
CA THR A 61 13.68 19.83 16.39
C THR A 61 13.71 21.23 16.97
N GLY A 62 13.85 21.32 18.29
CA GLY A 62 14.38 22.49 18.98
C GLY A 62 13.34 23.42 19.62
N ASP A 63 13.36 23.49 20.95
CA ASP A 63 13.76 24.74 21.59
C ASP A 63 14.49 24.44 22.92
N PRO A 64 15.80 24.75 23.05
CA PRO A 64 16.48 24.84 24.32
C PRO A 64 16.69 26.32 24.66
N GLY A 65 15.89 26.90 25.56
CA GLY A 65 16.13 28.28 25.96
C GLY A 65 15.12 28.90 26.90
N GLU A 66 15.10 28.49 28.16
CA GLU A 66 14.53 29.35 29.22
C GLU A 66 15.38 29.27 30.51
N PRO A 67 16.22 30.27 30.80
CA PRO A 67 16.83 30.47 32.12
C PRO A 67 15.91 31.34 33.03
N PRO A 68 16.14 31.32 34.36
CA PRO A 68 15.08 31.44 35.36
C PRO A 68 14.70 32.89 35.69
N ALA A 69 13.41 33.13 35.92
CA ALA A 69 12.89 34.39 36.45
C ALA A 69 13.34 34.60 37.90
N ALA A 70 14.11 35.65 38.15
CA ALA A 70 14.47 36.10 39.49
C ALA A 70 13.27 36.81 40.15
N SER A 71 12.83 36.28 41.29
CA SER A 71 11.84 36.88 42.17
C SER A 71 12.46 38.05 42.94
N GLY A 72 12.07 39.27 42.61
CA GLY A 72 12.27 40.43 43.48
C GLY A 72 11.13 40.51 44.50
N THR A 73 11.46 40.44 45.78
CA THR A 73 10.51 40.71 46.87
C THR A 73 11.06 41.89 47.67
N GLU A 74 10.23 42.92 47.77
CA GLU A 74 10.47 44.19 48.47
C GLU A 74 10.50 44.00 50.01
N GLY A 75 11.33 44.82 50.67
CA GLY A 75 11.45 44.97 52.12
C GLY A 75 12.46 46.05 52.47
#